data_AF-E8RVT9-F1
#
_entry.id   AF-E8RVT9-F1
#
_cell.length_a   1.000
_cell.length_b   1.000
_cell.length_c   1.000
_cell.angle_alpha   90.00
_cell.angle_beta   90.00
_cell.angle_gamma   90.00
#
_symmetry.space_group_name_H-M   'P 1'
#
loop_
_entity.id
_entity.type
_entity.pdbx_description
1 polymer ?
#
loop_
_entity_poly.entity_id
_entity_poly.type
_entity_poly.pdbx_seq_one_letter_code
_entity_poly.pdbx_strand_id
1 'polypeptide(L)'
;MFPPPDAGYGGALEWETLPPRSREILGILTSGLSQRITHGTGSICQISKVEAGKGARWHVRYDDGELSDFSYASGGVNGLMKLSLLAPSSDTPSDCYVTELGIETAKAYWARSDREDPTLPLQSLRR
;
A
#
# COMPACT_ATOMS: atom_id res chain seq x y z
N MET A 1 14.94 -34.06 19.79
CA MET A 1 13.76 -33.73 18.98
C MET A 1 13.50 -32.25 19.21
N PHE A 2 13.99 -31.39 18.32
CA PHE A 2 13.73 -29.96 18.39
C PHE A 2 12.26 -29.74 18.02
N PRO A 3 11.52 -28.86 18.71
CA PRO A 3 10.19 -28.48 18.23
C PRO A 3 10.36 -27.88 16.82
N PRO A 4 9.39 -28.07 15.90
CA PRO A 4 9.40 -27.35 14.65
C PRO A 4 9.46 -25.85 14.96
N PRO A 5 10.25 -25.05 14.22
CA PRO A 5 10.13 -23.60 14.35
C PRO A 5 8.67 -23.26 14.11
N ASP A 6 8.11 -22.63 15.14
CA ASP A 6 6.78 -22.06 15.17
C ASP A 6 6.43 -21.45 13.81
N ALA A 7 5.28 -21.86 13.26
CA ALA A 7 4.70 -21.34 12.04
C ALA A 7 4.22 -19.88 12.26
N GLY A 8 5.13 -18.99 12.59
CA GLY A 8 4.86 -17.61 12.93
C GLY A 8 5.88 -16.72 12.25
N TYR A 9 5.65 -16.41 10.97
CA TYR A 9 5.96 -15.14 10.29
C TYR A 9 5.66 -15.30 8.79
N GLY A 10 4.36 -15.28 8.46
CA GLY A 10 3.85 -15.20 7.09
C GLY A 10 2.40 -14.71 7.07
N GLY A 11 1.99 -13.98 8.13
CA GLY A 11 0.66 -13.41 8.25
C GLY A 11 0.70 -11.95 7.88
N ALA A 12 -0.38 -11.47 7.26
CA ALA A 12 -0.68 -10.05 7.08
C ALA A 12 -0.20 -9.22 8.27
N LEU A 13 0.51 -8.12 8.01
CA LEU A 13 0.88 -7.18 9.07
C LEU A 13 -0.39 -6.53 9.62
N GLU A 14 -0.42 -6.29 10.93
CA GLU A 14 -1.53 -5.56 11.52
C GLU A 14 -1.54 -4.13 10.99
N TRP A 15 -2.64 -3.74 10.34
CA TRP A 15 -2.77 -2.44 9.67
C TRP A 15 -2.42 -1.26 10.58
N GLU A 16 -2.76 -1.36 11.87
CA GLU A 16 -2.55 -0.33 12.88
C GLU A 16 -1.08 -0.08 13.24
N THR A 17 -0.21 -1.07 12.98
CA THR A 17 1.25 -0.96 13.19
C THR A 17 1.94 -0.13 12.12
N LEU A 18 1.28 0.08 10.99
CA LEU A 18 1.80 0.86 9.88
C LEU A 18 1.81 2.37 10.25
N PRO A 19 2.89 3.10 9.91
CA PRO A 19 2.91 4.55 10.08
C PRO A 19 1.71 5.21 9.36
N PRO A 20 1.14 6.32 9.89
CA PRO A 20 -0.05 6.95 9.33
C PRO A 20 0.05 7.25 7.82
N ARG A 21 1.21 7.74 7.36
CA ARG A 21 1.46 8.01 5.94
C ARG A 21 1.60 6.75 5.09
N SER A 22 2.20 5.71 5.63
CA SER A 22 2.32 4.42 4.94
C SER A 22 0.94 3.77 4.78
N ARG A 23 0.07 3.86 5.79
CA ARG A 23 -1.33 3.44 5.72
C ARG A 23 -2.13 4.15 4.65
N GLU A 24 -1.95 5.47 4.54
CA GLU A 24 -2.63 6.28 3.52
C GLU A 24 -2.20 5.85 2.11
N ILE A 25 -0.89 5.69 1.87
CA ILE A 25 -0.35 5.26 0.57
C ILE A 25 -0.81 3.84 0.23
N LEU A 26 -0.65 2.89 1.15
CA LEU A 26 -1.04 1.51 0.92
C LEU A 26 -2.55 1.39 0.73
N GLY A 27 -3.35 2.14 1.48
CA GLY A 27 -4.81 2.21 1.30
C GLY A 27 -5.18 2.72 -0.09
N ILE A 28 -4.52 3.75 -0.60
CA ILE A 28 -4.82 4.27 -1.94
C ILE A 28 -4.43 3.26 -3.03
N LEU A 29 -3.24 2.66 -2.93
CA LEU A 29 -2.79 1.62 -3.86
C LEU A 29 -3.73 0.40 -3.85
N THR A 30 -4.21 0.02 -2.68
CA THR A 30 -5.04 -1.18 -2.53
C THR A 30 -6.53 -0.90 -2.49
N SER A 31 -6.96 0.32 -2.79
CA SER A 31 -8.36 0.75 -2.73
C SER A 31 -9.28 -0.09 -3.61
N GLY A 32 -8.76 -0.60 -4.72
CA GLY A 32 -9.43 -1.57 -5.61
C GLY A 32 -9.83 -2.89 -4.94
N LEU A 33 -9.31 -3.22 -3.76
CA LEU A 33 -9.66 -4.42 -2.99
C LEU A 33 -10.93 -4.22 -2.14
N SER A 34 -11.37 -2.99 -1.91
CA SER A 34 -12.63 -2.71 -1.19
C SER A 34 -13.82 -2.92 -2.12
N GLN A 35 -14.83 -3.61 -1.62
CA GLN A 35 -16.10 -3.78 -2.34
C GLN A 35 -16.98 -2.52 -2.27
N ARG A 36 -16.73 -1.62 -1.32
CA ARG A 36 -17.52 -0.40 -1.11
C ARG A 36 -17.00 0.80 -1.90
N ILE A 37 -15.69 0.85 -2.13
CA ILE A 37 -15.03 2.01 -2.75
C ILE A 37 -14.83 1.82 -4.26
N THR A 38 -14.70 0.57 -4.73
CA THR A 38 -14.41 0.25 -6.13
C THR A 38 -15.65 0.39 -7.02
N HIS A 39 -15.95 1.63 -7.42
CA HIS A 39 -16.92 1.94 -8.48
C HIS A 39 -16.22 2.64 -9.67
N GLY A 40 -15.07 2.12 -10.12
CA GLY A 40 -14.53 2.49 -11.44
C GLY A 40 -13.05 2.88 -11.53
N THR A 41 -12.27 2.78 -10.46
CA THR A 41 -10.81 2.93 -10.51
C THR A 41 -10.18 1.54 -10.51
N GLY A 42 -9.40 1.21 -11.55
CA GLY A 42 -8.70 -0.08 -11.66
C GLY A 42 -7.80 -0.36 -10.46
N SER A 43 -7.38 -1.61 -10.28
CA SER A 43 -6.52 -2.00 -9.14
C SER A 43 -5.17 -1.28 -9.21
N ILE A 44 -4.95 -0.33 -8.29
CA ILE A 44 -3.80 0.58 -8.32
C ILE A 44 -2.58 -0.05 -7.62
N CYS A 45 -1.95 -1.04 -8.22
CA CYS A 45 -0.87 -1.76 -7.53
C CYS A 45 0.52 -1.11 -7.64
N GLN A 46 0.65 0.08 -8.24
CA GLN A 46 1.94 0.67 -8.61
C GLN A 46 2.10 2.14 -8.19
N ILE A 47 3.34 2.48 -7.78
CA ILE A 47 3.76 3.84 -7.45
C ILE A 47 5.11 4.13 -8.12
N SER A 48 5.23 5.31 -8.73
CA SER A 48 6.40 5.74 -9.50
C SER A 48 7.09 6.94 -8.86
N LYS A 49 8.42 6.88 -8.82
CA LYS A 49 9.29 7.94 -8.34
C LYS A 49 9.54 8.94 -9.46
N VAL A 50 9.19 10.20 -9.21
CA VAL A 50 9.47 11.35 -10.06
C VAL A 50 10.44 12.27 -9.33
N GLU A 51 11.56 12.59 -9.97
CA GLU A 51 12.52 13.57 -9.46
C GLU A 51 11.88 14.96 -9.58
N ALA A 52 11.53 15.59 -8.45
CA ALA A 52 11.13 16.98 -8.40
C ALA A 52 12.31 17.79 -7.83
N GLY A 53 12.58 19.00 -8.33
CA GLY A 53 13.82 19.75 -8.04
C GLY A 53 14.21 19.96 -6.56
N LYS A 54 13.34 19.67 -5.58
CA LYS A 54 13.63 19.69 -4.12
C LYS A 54 13.68 18.28 -3.48
N GLY A 55 13.74 17.22 -4.28
CA GLY A 55 13.78 15.82 -3.84
C GLY A 55 12.73 14.94 -4.53
N ALA A 56 12.90 13.64 -4.39
CA ALA A 56 12.02 12.66 -5.01
C ALA A 56 10.60 12.68 -4.45
N ARG A 57 9.63 12.71 -5.38
CA ARG A 57 8.20 12.61 -5.12
C ARG A 57 7.67 11.32 -5.72
N TRP A 58 6.70 10.72 -5.05
CA TRP A 58 6.12 9.46 -5.48
C TRP A 58 4.68 9.70 -5.92
N HIS A 59 4.34 9.22 -7.10
CA HIS A 59 3.01 9.35 -7.70
C HIS A 59 2.42 7.98 -7.91
N VAL A 60 1.13 7.84 -7.64
CA VAL A 60 0.41 6.63 -7.96
C VAL A 60 0.34 6.49 -9.47
N ARG A 61 0.57 5.28 -9.99
CA ARG A 61 0.45 4.98 -11.41
C ARG A 61 -0.81 4.15 -11.65
N TYR A 62 -1.71 4.67 -12.47
CA TYR A 62 -2.94 3.99 -12.87
C TYR A 62 -2.68 2.98 -14.00
N ASP A 63 -3.66 2.11 -14.26
CA ASP A 63 -3.57 1.05 -15.28
C ASP A 63 -3.37 1.60 -16.71
N ASP A 64 -3.95 2.78 -17.00
CA ASP A 64 -3.76 3.51 -18.26
C ASP A 64 -2.34 4.12 -18.40
N GLY A 65 -1.52 4.02 -17.35
CA GLY A 65 -0.17 4.55 -17.31
C GLY A 65 -0.08 6.00 -16.84
N GLU A 66 -1.21 6.68 -16.61
CA GLU A 66 -1.26 8.02 -16.03
C GLU A 66 -0.76 8.05 -14.59
N LEU A 67 -0.15 9.18 -14.20
CA LEU A 67 0.29 9.44 -12.83
C LEU A 67 -0.76 10.31 -12.11
N SER A 68 -0.96 10.05 -10.82
CA SER A 68 -1.83 10.87 -9.98
C SER A 68 -1.34 12.32 -9.87
N ASP A 69 -2.26 13.28 -9.87
CA ASP A 69 -1.97 14.70 -9.58
C ASP A 69 -1.36 14.92 -8.19
N PHE A 70 -1.69 14.06 -7.23
CA PHE A 70 -1.11 14.10 -5.89
C PHE A 70 0.23 13.37 -5.83
N SER A 71 1.11 13.87 -4.94
CA SER A 71 2.42 13.28 -4.70
C SER A 71 2.65 12.99 -3.22
N TYR A 72 3.41 11.93 -2.97
CA TYR A 72 3.85 11.53 -1.64
C TYR A 72 5.33 11.83 -1.44
N ALA A 73 5.66 12.18 -0.20
CA ALA A 73 7.05 12.27 0.23
C ALA A 73 7.63 10.86 0.41
N SER A 74 8.93 10.73 0.15
CA SER A 74 9.65 9.44 0.25
C SER A 74 9.54 8.77 1.63
N GLY A 75 9.30 9.51 2.72
CA GLY A 75 9.17 8.93 4.06
C GLY A 75 8.06 7.89 4.19
N GLY A 76 6.90 8.11 3.57
CA GLY A 76 5.78 7.16 3.63
C GLY A 76 6.04 5.89 2.81
N VAL A 77 6.61 6.06 1.61
CA VAL A 77 6.97 4.97 0.70
C VAL A 77 8.11 4.13 1.25
N ASN A 78 9.16 4.77 1.78
CA ASN A 78 10.28 4.09 2.44
C ASN A 78 9.82 3.27 3.64
N GLY A 79 8.79 3.73 4.37
CA GLY A 79 8.16 2.95 5.45
C GLY A 79 7.56 1.63 4.94
N LEU A 80 6.87 1.66 3.81
CA LEU A 80 6.29 0.46 3.19
C LEU A 80 7.36 -0.48 2.63
N MET A 81 8.42 0.06 2.03
CA MET A 81 9.55 -0.74 1.55
C MET A 81 10.29 -1.44 2.70
N LYS A 82 10.52 -0.73 3.81
CA LYS A 82 11.16 -1.30 5.02
C LYS A 82 10.36 -2.44 5.64
N LEU A 83 9.04 -2.42 5.47
CA LEU A 83 8.12 -3.45 5.94
C LEU A 83 7.84 -4.52 4.86
N SER A 84 8.55 -4.49 3.74
CA SER A 84 8.37 -5.42 2.61
C SER A 84 6.96 -5.43 2.03
N LEU A 85 6.22 -4.32 2.18
CA LEU A 85 4.87 -4.12 1.61
C LEU A 85 4.92 -3.50 0.20
N LEU A 86 6.03 -2.84 -0.12
CA LEU A 86 6.38 -2.42 -1.47
C LEU A 86 7.72 -3.02 -1.87
N ALA A 87 7.84 -3.40 -3.14
CA ALA A 87 9.10 -3.82 -3.75
C ALA A 87 9.38 -3.00 -5.02
N PRO A 88 10.64 -2.66 -5.30
CA PRO A 88 11.01 -2.02 -6.56
C PRO A 88 10.72 -2.95 -7.75
N SER A 89 10.33 -2.38 -8.88
CA SER A 89 10.23 -3.11 -10.14
C SER A 89 11.62 -3.61 -10.57
N SER A 90 11.67 -4.81 -11.13
CA SER A 90 12.88 -5.28 -11.81
C SER A 90 13.06 -4.63 -13.19
N ASP A 91 11.98 -4.12 -13.79
CA ASP A 91 11.98 -3.51 -15.12
C ASP A 91 12.33 -2.02 -15.07
N THR A 92 11.69 -1.29 -14.14
CA THR A 92 11.88 0.15 -13.98
C THR A 92 12.24 0.49 -12.53
N PRO A 93 13.51 0.81 -12.20
CA PRO A 93 13.95 1.02 -10.81
C PRO A 93 13.31 2.23 -10.12
N SER A 94 12.67 3.11 -10.89
CA SER A 94 11.87 4.22 -10.36
C SER A 94 10.46 3.78 -9.92
N ASP A 95 10.03 2.57 -10.26
CA ASP A 95 8.70 2.07 -9.98
C ASP A 95 8.72 1.06 -8.84
N CYS A 96 7.63 1.02 -8.08
CA CYS A 96 7.43 0.09 -6.99
C CYS A 96 6.03 -0.50 -7.04
N TYR A 97 5.92 -1.77 -6.66
CA TYR A 97 4.68 -2.52 -6.63
C TYR A 97 4.35 -2.98 -5.22
N VAL A 98 3.05 -3.10 -4.95
CA VAL A 98 2.57 -3.77 -3.74
C VAL A 98 2.95 -5.24 -3.80
N THR A 99 3.65 -5.71 -2.76
CA THR A 99 4.05 -7.11 -2.63
C THR A 99 2.86 -8.00 -2.26
N GLU A 100 3.02 -9.32 -2.33
CA GLU A 100 2.01 -10.27 -1.84
C GLU A 100 1.65 -9.99 -0.37
N LEU A 101 2.65 -9.76 0.49
CA LEU A 101 2.44 -9.36 1.88
C LEU A 101 1.64 -8.05 2.01
N GLY A 102 1.91 -7.07 1.14
CA GLY A 102 1.16 -5.82 1.05
C GLY A 102 -0.29 -6.04 0.68
N ILE A 103 -0.55 -6.93 -0.27
CA ILE A 103 -1.89 -7.31 -0.72
C ILE A 103 -2.64 -8.04 0.40
N GLU A 104 -2.03 -9.01 1.07
CA GLU A 104 -2.66 -9.75 2.18
C GLU A 104 -2.99 -8.82 3.36
N THR A 105 -2.05 -7.93 3.71
CA THR A 105 -2.24 -6.89 4.73
C THR A 105 -3.42 -6.00 4.39
N ALA A 106 -3.52 -5.55 3.14
CA ALA A 106 -4.63 -4.73 2.69
C ALA A 106 -5.95 -5.48 2.62
N LYS A 107 -5.96 -6.75 2.16
CA LYS A 107 -7.18 -7.58 2.15
C LYS A 107 -7.78 -7.73 3.54
N ALA A 108 -6.94 -7.99 4.54
CA ALA A 108 -7.38 -8.10 5.93
C ALA A 108 -8.02 -6.79 6.43
N TYR A 109 -7.41 -5.64 6.11
CA TYR A 109 -7.96 -4.32 6.42
C TYR A 109 -9.29 -4.06 5.70
N TRP A 110 -9.33 -4.22 4.38
CA TRP A 110 -10.53 -3.93 3.58
C TRP A 110 -11.69 -4.84 3.95
N ALA A 111 -11.45 -6.11 4.27
CA ALA A 111 -12.49 -7.01 4.76
C ALA A 111 -13.13 -6.52 6.08
N ARG A 112 -12.36 -5.90 6.98
CA ARG A 112 -12.86 -5.29 8.21
C ARG A 112 -13.57 -3.95 7.91
N SER A 113 -13.01 -3.13 7.05
CA SER A 113 -13.58 -1.83 6.63
C SER A 113 -14.92 -1.99 5.91
N ASP A 114 -15.03 -3.00 5.06
CA ASP A 114 -16.26 -3.31 4.33
C ASP A 114 -17.38 -3.80 5.27
N ARG A 115 -17.03 -4.29 6.46
CA ARG A 115 -17.96 -4.67 7.55
C ARG A 115 -18.24 -3.54 8.54
N GLU A 116 -17.78 -2.33 8.27
CA GLU A 116 -17.98 -1.16 9.15
C GLU A 116 -17.42 -1.36 10.56
N ASP A 117 -16.29 -2.08 10.66
CA ASP A 117 -15.61 -2.29 11.94
C ASP A 117 -15.25 -0.93 12.59
N PRO A 118 -15.86 -0.57 13.74
CA PRO A 118 -15.66 0.73 14.38
C PRO A 118 -14.31 0.84 15.09
N THR A 119 -13.55 -0.26 15.20
CA THR A 119 -12.21 -0.28 15.79
C THR A 119 -11.13 0.14 14.81
N LEU A 120 -11.46 0.25 13.52
CA LEU A 120 -10.51 0.70 12.51
C LEU A 120 -10.25 2.20 12.63
N PRO A 121 -8.99 2.64 12.54
CA PRO A 121 -8.66 4.06 12.53
C PRO A 121 -9.25 4.71 11.26
N LEU A 122 -9.94 5.85 11.46
CA LEU A 122 -10.47 6.66 10.36
C LEU A 122 -9.37 7.03 9.37
N GLN A 123 -9.48 6.56 8.13
CA GLN A 123 -8.61 7.00 7.05
C GLN A 123 -9.25 8.15 6.28
N SER A 124 -8.56 9.29 6.23
CA SER A 124 -8.83 10.30 5.20
C SER A 124 -8.22 9.82 3.88
N LEU A 125 -8.87 8.86 3.23
CA LEU A 125 -8.53 8.53 1.84
C LEU A 125 -8.78 9.78 1.00
N ARG A 126 -7.70 10.41 0.54
CA ARG A 126 -7.79 11.51 -0.41
C ARG A 126 -8.30 10.93 -1.72
N ARG A 127 -9.54 11.28 -2.07
CA ARG A 127 -10.10 11.05 -3.41
C ARG A 127 -9.50 12.03 -4.39
#